data_AF-D5BP78-F1
#
_entry.id   AF-D5BP78-F1
#
_cell.length_a   1.000
_cell.length_b   1.000
_cell.length_c   1.000
_cell.angle_alpha   90.00
_cell.angle_beta   90.00
_cell.angle_gamma   90.00
#
_symmetry.space_group_name_H-M   'P 1'
#
loop_
_entity.id
_entity.type
_entity.pdbx_description
1 polymer ?
#
loop_
_entity_poly.entity_id
_entity_poly.type
_entity_poly.pdbx_seq_one_letter_code
_entity_poly.pdbx_strand_id
1 'polypeptide(L)'
;MFIYCVTVSFTNKIGKGDLMNTVMICSATIATVFGQPIEIMTTEPQSDNPEIYVVTYKRPDDGTVWVNKCKVEGDRVIWGAIDGRWRTHNLDSKITFSESKTHVTITEVYSDGSATTKQYPK
;
A
#
# COMPACT_ATOMS: atom_id res chain seq x y z
N MET A 1 40.43 -12.07 23.88
CA MET A 1 40.29 -11.42 22.56
C MET A 1 38.80 -11.19 22.35
N PHE A 2 38.30 -10.00 22.68
CA PHE A 2 36.88 -9.68 22.61
C PHE A 2 36.55 -9.21 21.18
N ILE A 3 35.70 -9.96 20.49
CA ILE A 3 35.18 -9.59 19.17
C ILE A 3 34.10 -8.53 19.41
N TYR A 4 34.37 -7.30 18.97
CA TYR A 4 33.38 -6.24 18.93
C TYR A 4 32.33 -6.59 17.86
N CYS A 5 31.08 -6.77 18.29
CA CYS A 5 29.93 -6.79 17.39
C CYS A 5 29.67 -5.36 16.90
N VAL A 6 30.04 -5.06 15.67
CA VAL A 6 29.63 -3.82 15.01
C VAL A 6 28.16 -4.00 14.62
N THR A 7 27.26 -3.36 15.37
CA THR A 7 25.87 -3.21 14.94
C THR A 7 25.84 -2.23 13.77
N VAL A 8 25.71 -2.75 12.55
CA VAL A 8 25.41 -1.91 11.38
C VAL A 8 23.93 -1.52 11.48
N SER A 9 23.67 -0.31 11.97
CA SER A 9 22.36 0.31 11.87
C SER A 9 22.11 0.72 10.42
N PHE A 10 21.31 -0.06 9.69
CA PHE A 10 20.79 0.34 8.39
C PHE A 10 19.75 1.45 8.60
N THR A 11 20.19 2.72 8.57
CA THR A 11 19.27 3.83 8.35
C THR A 11 18.92 3.84 6.87
N ASN A 12 17.87 3.11 6.50
CA ASN A 12 17.33 3.17 5.14
C ASN A 12 16.80 4.58 4.90
N LYS A 13 17.60 5.41 4.23
CA LYS A 13 17.07 6.61 3.58
C LYS A 13 16.20 6.15 2.42
N ILE A 14 14.89 6.20 2.60
CA ILE A 14 13.91 5.93 1.56
C ILE A 14 14.22 6.86 0.37
N GLY A 15 14.63 6.29 -0.76
CA GLY A 15 14.95 7.06 -1.95
C GLY A 15 13.70 7.63 -2.61
N LYS A 16 13.80 8.71 -3.39
CA LYS A 16 12.67 9.27 -4.15
C LYS A 16 11.99 8.24 -5.07
N GLY A 17 12.74 7.28 -5.62
CA GLY A 17 12.19 6.18 -6.41
C GLY A 17 11.36 5.19 -5.58
N ASP A 18 11.75 4.96 -4.32
CA ASP A 18 11.05 4.09 -3.39
C ASP A 18 9.75 4.75 -2.87
N LEU A 19 9.80 6.07 -2.62
CA LEU A 19 8.63 6.90 -2.34
C LEU A 19 7.62 6.85 -3.50
N MET A 20 8.07 7.00 -4.76
CA MET A 20 7.19 6.97 -5.93
C MET A 20 6.57 5.59 -6.16
N ASN A 21 7.33 4.51 -5.93
CA ASN A 21 6.79 3.15 -6.00
C ASN A 21 5.72 2.93 -4.93
N THR A 22 5.95 3.38 -3.70
CA THR A 22 5.00 3.20 -2.59
C THR A 22 3.69 3.96 -2.84
N VAL A 23 3.76 5.18 -3.36
CA VAL A 23 2.57 5.95 -3.79
C VAL A 23 1.74 5.14 -4.79
N MET A 24 2.38 4.58 -5.81
CA MET A 24 1.71 3.77 -6.83
C MET A 24 1.12 2.48 -6.26
N ILE A 25 1.87 1.76 -5.41
CA ILE A 25 1.41 0.52 -4.75
C ILE A 25 0.19 0.78 -3.88
N CYS A 26 0.19 1.86 -3.10
CA CYS A 26 -0.93 2.22 -2.23
C CYS A 26 -2.17 2.63 -3.03
N SER A 27 -2.03 3.47 -4.06
CA SER A 27 -3.13 3.81 -4.96
C SER A 27 -3.72 2.57 -5.63
N ALA A 28 -2.87 1.72 -6.20
CA ALA A 28 -3.25 0.48 -6.85
C ALA A 28 -3.96 -0.49 -5.90
N THR A 29 -3.52 -0.54 -4.64
CA THR A 29 -4.14 -1.37 -3.60
C THR A 29 -5.57 -0.93 -3.33
N ILE A 30 -5.79 0.35 -3.05
CA ILE A 30 -7.13 0.88 -2.77
C ILE A 30 -8.04 0.78 -4.01
N ALA A 31 -7.51 1.03 -5.21
CA ALA A 31 -8.23 0.80 -6.46
C ALA A 31 -8.65 -0.67 -6.66
N THR A 32 -7.80 -1.61 -6.25
CA THR A 32 -8.11 -3.05 -6.33
C THR A 32 -9.21 -3.41 -5.33
N VAL A 33 -9.02 -3.06 -4.06
CA VAL A 33 -9.93 -3.37 -2.93
C VAL A 33 -11.34 -2.85 -3.17
N PHE A 34 -11.47 -1.60 -3.64
CA PHE A 34 -12.78 -0.95 -3.80
C PHE A 34 -13.33 -1.03 -5.23
N GLY A 35 -12.62 -1.68 -6.14
CA GLY A 35 -13.04 -1.77 -7.55
C GLY A 35 -13.12 -0.41 -8.25
N GLN A 36 -12.34 0.58 -7.81
CA GLN A 36 -12.36 1.94 -8.35
C GLN A 36 -11.24 2.16 -9.38
N PRO A 37 -11.39 3.12 -10.31
CA PRO A 37 -10.30 3.54 -11.18
C PRO A 37 -9.10 4.03 -10.37
N ILE A 38 -7.87 3.77 -10.84
CA ILE A 38 -6.66 4.25 -10.14
C ILE A 38 -6.44 5.74 -10.37
N GLU A 39 -6.95 6.27 -11.47
CA GLU A 39 -6.76 7.64 -11.95
C GLU A 39 -7.45 8.68 -11.06
N ILE A 40 -8.41 8.25 -10.22
CA ILE A 40 -9.10 9.11 -9.26
C ILE A 40 -8.45 9.10 -7.86
N MET A 41 -7.36 8.35 -7.69
CA MET A 41 -6.67 8.20 -6.41
C MET A 41 -5.63 9.31 -6.22
N THR A 42 -5.69 9.97 -5.07
CA THR A 42 -4.63 10.87 -4.59
C THR A 42 -3.97 10.23 -3.39
N THR A 43 -2.64 10.09 -3.45
CA THR A 43 -1.87 9.41 -2.39
C THR A 43 -0.72 10.29 -1.93
N GLU A 44 -0.66 10.55 -0.63
CA GLU A 44 0.33 11.42 0.01
C GLU A 44 0.86 10.77 1.30
N PRO A 45 2.14 10.98 1.67
CA PRO A 45 2.66 10.52 2.95
C PRO A 45 1.98 11.27 4.11
N GLN A 46 1.71 10.56 5.21
CA GLN A 46 1.15 11.14 6.42
C GLN A 46 2.19 12.05 7.09
N SER A 47 1.76 13.22 7.57
CA SER A 47 2.69 14.27 8.03
C SER A 47 3.49 13.89 9.29
N ASP A 48 2.91 13.08 10.17
CA ASP A 48 3.51 12.60 11.43
C ASP A 48 4.25 11.26 11.26
N ASN A 49 3.89 10.46 10.25
CA ASN A 49 4.55 9.19 9.95
C ASN A 49 4.69 8.98 8.43
N PRO A 50 5.86 9.26 7.83
CA PRO A 50 6.07 9.16 6.40
C PRO A 50 6.10 7.72 5.86
N GLU A 51 6.05 6.70 6.72
CA GLU A 51 5.88 5.29 6.32
C GLU A 51 4.40 4.95 6.04
N ILE A 52 3.48 5.78 6.51
CA ILE A 52 2.05 5.65 6.24
C ILE A 52 1.67 6.62 5.12
N TYR A 53 0.92 6.13 4.16
CA TYR A 53 0.36 6.90 3.06
C TYR A 53 -1.14 7.00 3.20
N VAL A 54 -1.66 8.21 3.03
CA VAL A 54 -3.08 8.49 2.99
C VAL A 54 -3.53 8.46 1.53
N VAL A 55 -4.49 7.59 1.21
CA VAL A 55 -5.08 7.43 -0.11
C VAL A 55 -6.51 7.97 -0.06
N THR A 56 -6.79 8.99 -0.87
CA THR A 56 -8.08 9.65 -0.95
C THR A 56 -8.65 9.52 -2.36
N TYR A 57 -9.96 9.28 -2.46
CA TYR A 57 -10.67 9.39 -3.74
C TYR A 57 -12.11 9.86 -3.53
N LYS A 58 -12.69 10.44 -4.58
CA LYS A 58 -14.12 10.78 -4.64
C LYS A 58 -14.82 9.75 -5.51
N ARG A 59 -15.73 8.96 -4.92
CA ARG A 59 -16.48 7.93 -5.66
C ARG A 59 -17.37 8.61 -6.72
N PRO A 60 -17.28 8.22 -8.00
CA PRO A 60 -18.04 8.88 -9.08
C PRO A 60 -19.55 8.80 -8.90
N ASP A 61 -20.03 7.67 -8.38
CA ASP A 61 -21.43 7.26 -8.36
C ASP A 61 -22.29 8.15 -7.45
N ASP A 62 -21.74 8.57 -6.32
CA ASP A 62 -22.46 9.34 -5.28
C ASP A 62 -21.67 10.54 -4.72
N GLY A 63 -20.45 10.75 -5.20
CA GLY A 63 -19.60 11.86 -4.76
C GLY A 63 -19.02 11.73 -3.35
N THR A 64 -19.18 10.57 -2.68
CA THR A 64 -18.61 10.33 -1.35
C THR A 64 -17.09 10.37 -1.41
N VAL A 65 -16.47 11.10 -0.47
CA VAL A 65 -15.01 11.12 -0.31
C VAL A 65 -14.60 10.01 0.64
N TRP A 66 -13.71 9.13 0.17
CA TRP A 66 -13.14 8.05 0.94
C TRP A 66 -11.69 8.36 1.26
N VAL A 67 -11.31 8.17 2.53
CA VAL A 67 -9.95 8.39 3.02
C VAL A 67 -9.47 7.11 3.69
N ASN A 68 -8.39 6.56 3.16
CA ASN A 68 -7.78 5.31 3.62
C ASN A 68 -6.32 5.55 3.98
N LYS A 69 -5.77 4.68 4.81
CA LYS A 69 -4.36 4.62 5.13
C LYS A 69 -3.75 3.33 4.59
N CYS A 70 -2.51 3.41 4.16
CA CYS A 70 -1.77 2.34 3.52
C CYS A 70 -0.31 2.37 3.99
N LYS A 71 0.30 1.20 4.15
CA LYS A 71 1.75 1.05 4.32
C LYS A 71 2.23 -0.23 3.66
N VAL A 72 3.50 -0.25 3.27
CA VAL A 72 4.15 -1.41 2.66
C VAL A 72 5.06 -2.08 3.69
N GLU A 73 4.90 -3.39 3.86
CA GLU A 73 5.73 -4.21 4.75
C GLU A 73 6.24 -5.42 3.99
N GLY A 74 7.52 -5.39 3.58
CA GLY A 74 8.10 -6.43 2.74
C GLY A 74 7.40 -6.50 1.38
N ASP A 75 6.80 -7.65 1.05
CA ASP A 75 6.02 -7.90 -0.16
C ASP A 75 4.51 -7.70 0.04
N ARG A 76 4.10 -7.21 1.21
CA ARG A 76 2.69 -7.01 1.58
C ARG A 76 2.30 -5.55 1.63
N VAL A 77 1.04 -5.30 1.34
CA VAL A 77 0.40 -4.00 1.58
C VAL A 77 -0.61 -4.15 2.70
N ILE A 78 -0.52 -3.26 3.70
CA ILE A 78 -1.48 -3.20 4.80
C ILE A 78 -2.27 -1.91 4.65
N TRP A 79 -3.59 -2.03 4.67
CA TRP A 79 -4.48 -0.88 4.52
C TRP A 79 -5.53 -0.83 5.63
N GLY A 80 -6.23 0.31 5.73
CA GLY A 80 -7.42 0.50 6.55
C GLY A 80 -8.11 1.82 6.21
N ALA A 81 -9.32 2.03 6.73
CA ALA A 81 -9.91 3.38 6.73
C ALA A 81 -9.04 4.30 7.61
N ILE A 82 -9.05 5.62 7.34
CA ILE A 82 -8.18 6.58 8.05
C ILE A 82 -8.28 6.45 9.58
N ASP A 83 -9.50 6.43 10.11
CA ASP A 83 -9.80 6.25 11.54
C ASP A 83 -10.09 4.79 11.93
N GLY A 84 -9.92 3.86 10.98
CA GLY A 84 -10.23 2.45 11.16
C GLY A 84 -9.07 1.62 11.67
N ARG A 85 -9.37 0.35 11.97
CA ARG A 85 -8.35 -0.66 12.24
C ARG A 85 -7.56 -0.98 10.97
N TRP A 86 -6.30 -1.36 11.15
CA TRP A 86 -5.53 -2.01 10.11
C TRP A 86 -6.14 -3.39 9.76
N ARG A 87 -6.07 -3.75 8.48
CA ARG A 87 -6.53 -5.05 7.96
C ARG A 87 -5.42 -6.09 8.12
N THR A 88 -5.18 -6.51 9.36
CA THR A 88 -4.15 -7.50 9.73
C THR A 88 -4.70 -8.76 10.40
N HIS A 89 -6.02 -8.85 10.57
CA HIS A 89 -6.68 -10.02 11.17
C HIS A 89 -6.59 -11.23 10.22
N ASN A 90 -6.65 -12.45 10.75
CA ASN A 90 -6.55 -13.67 9.93
C ASN A 90 -7.70 -13.82 8.91
N LEU A 91 -8.84 -13.20 9.18
CA LEU A 91 -10.01 -13.14 8.29
C LEU A 91 -9.98 -11.95 7.33
N ASP A 92 -9.05 -11.00 7.49
CA ASP A 92 -8.87 -9.95 6.48
C ASP A 92 -8.20 -10.52 5.24
N SER A 93 -8.47 -9.90 4.08
CA SER A 93 -7.76 -10.23 2.87
C SER A 93 -6.26 -9.93 3.00
N LYS A 94 -5.45 -10.76 2.36
CA LYS A 94 -4.00 -10.57 2.28
C LYS A 94 -3.68 -9.93 0.95
N ILE A 95 -3.05 -8.75 1.01
CA ILE A 95 -2.64 -8.02 -0.19
C ILE A 95 -1.14 -8.12 -0.36
N THR A 96 -0.72 -8.57 -1.55
CA THR A 96 0.67 -8.58 -1.99
C THR A 96 0.82 -7.77 -3.26
N PHE A 97 2.05 -7.36 -3.56
CA PHE A 97 2.37 -6.65 -4.79
C PHE A 97 3.61 -7.23 -5.45
N SER A 98 3.70 -7.06 -6.77
CA SER A 98 4.92 -7.32 -7.52
C SER A 98 5.15 -6.21 -8.54
N GLU A 99 6.40 -5.80 -8.69
CA GLU A 99 6.77 -4.69 -9.55
C GLU A 99 7.61 -5.15 -10.74
N SER A 100 7.30 -4.57 -11.90
CA SER A 100 8.15 -4.60 -13.08
C SER A 100 8.61 -3.19 -13.42
N LYS A 101 9.36 -3.04 -14.51
CA LYS A 101 9.77 -1.72 -15.01
C LYS A 101 8.58 -0.85 -15.46
N THR A 102 7.50 -1.47 -15.92
CA THR A 102 6.38 -0.78 -16.58
C THR A 102 5.06 -0.91 -15.84
N HIS A 103 4.95 -1.85 -14.90
CA HIS A 103 3.69 -2.14 -14.20
C HIS A 103 3.88 -2.50 -12.74
N VAL A 104 2.86 -2.24 -11.94
CA VAL A 104 2.62 -2.80 -10.61
C VAL A 104 1.47 -3.79 -10.69
N THR A 105 1.63 -4.96 -10.11
CA THR A 105 0.56 -5.96 -9.98
C THR A 105 0.17 -6.05 -8.51
N ILE A 106 -1.12 -5.96 -8.22
CA ILE A 106 -1.70 -6.14 -6.89
C ILE A 106 -2.49 -7.44 -6.89
N THR A 107 -2.29 -8.27 -5.87
CA THR A 107 -3.08 -9.47 -5.63
C THR A 107 -3.70 -9.39 -4.24
N GLU A 108 -5.03 -9.42 -4.18
CA GLU A 108 -5.82 -9.53 -2.95
C GLU A 108 -6.34 -10.96 -2.83
N VAL A 109 -5.92 -11.69 -1.79
CA VAL A 109 -6.37 -13.05 -1.49
C VAL A 109 -7.32 -13.00 -0.30
N TYR A 110 -8.55 -13.52 -0.47
CA TYR A 110 -9.57 -13.57 0.56
C TYR A 110 -9.44 -14.82 1.43
N SER A 111 -10.13 -14.84 2.57
CA SER A 111 -10.05 -15.94 3.54
C SER A 111 -10.63 -17.26 3.04
N ASP A 112 -11.48 -17.22 2.01
CA ASP A 112 -12.02 -18.38 1.31
C ASP A 112 -11.06 -18.94 0.23
N GLY A 113 -9.90 -18.30 0.04
CA GLY A 113 -8.89 -18.68 -0.96
C GLY A 113 -9.15 -18.10 -2.36
N SER A 114 -10.27 -17.41 -2.59
CA SER A 114 -10.47 -16.65 -3.82
C SER A 114 -9.49 -15.46 -3.88
N ALA A 115 -9.23 -14.96 -5.09
CA ALA A 115 -8.29 -13.87 -5.28
C ALA A 115 -8.72 -12.91 -6.40
N THR A 116 -8.40 -11.63 -6.20
CA THR A 116 -8.48 -10.58 -7.21
C THR A 116 -7.08 -10.13 -7.56
N THR A 117 -6.71 -10.18 -8.85
CA THR A 117 -5.42 -9.67 -9.35
C THR A 117 -5.68 -8.55 -10.34
N LYS A 118 -5.02 -7.41 -10.15
CA LYS A 118 -5.05 -6.26 -11.08
C LYS A 118 -3.64 -5.76 -11.37
N GLN A 119 -3.46 -5.28 -12.60
CA GLN A 119 -2.20 -4.74 -13.07
C GLN A 119 -2.39 -3.30 -13.51
N TYR A 120 -1.44 -2.45 -13.14
CA TYR A 120 -1.48 -1.00 -13.38
C TYR A 120 -0.18 -0.53 -14.01
N PRO A 121 -0.22 0.31 -15.05
CA PRO A 121 0.98 0.92 -15.61
C PRO A 121 1.61 1.91 -14.62
N LYS A 122 2.94 1.99 -14.61
CA LYS A 122 3.72 2.98 -13.84
C LYS A 122 3.84 4.31 -14.56
#